data_AF-A0A6P0S056-F1
#
_entry.id   AF-A0A6P0S056-F1
#
_cell.length_a   1.000
_cell.length_b   1.000
_cell.length_c   1.000
_cell.angle_alpha   90.00
_cell.angle_beta   90.00
_cell.angle_gamma   90.00
#
_symmetry.space_group_name_H-M   'P 1'
#
loop_
_entity.id
_entity.type
_entity.pdbx_description
1 polymer ?
#
loop_
_entity_poly.entity_id
_entity_poly.type
_entity_poly.pdbx_seq_one_letter_code
_entity_poly.pdbx_strand_id
1 'polypeptide(L)'
;MVKKNRNLLLVVAALMLMVAVLLLTNHQAYSSEIISDKLHTSTVRDISLNPKTSQIISVTAIPDVSPDDYFYEALRKIIENYKVDVTLPDGNFRGNQFATRGQFIQWLRDGLDRSLEVIASVDGEPILLVDNLEEITAAMVEDNLALGLSFEEELSQIKVRLGELESKAISNKRLTANSKFKIQN
;
A
#
# COMPACT_ATOMS: atom_id res chain seq x y z
N MET A 1 64.91 -41.63 14.66
CA MET A 1 63.69 -41.18 13.94
C MET A 1 62.67 -40.44 14.81
N VAL A 2 62.60 -40.63 16.14
CA VAL A 2 61.58 -40.01 17.02
C VAL A 2 61.68 -38.47 17.15
N LYS A 3 62.89 -37.90 17.12
CA LYS A 3 63.12 -36.46 17.31
C LYS A 3 62.57 -35.60 16.15
N LYS A 4 62.58 -36.13 14.92
CA LYS A 4 62.07 -35.44 13.72
C LYS A 4 60.53 -35.30 13.76
N ASN A 5 59.84 -36.28 14.34
CA ASN A 5 58.37 -36.28 14.43
C ASN A 5 57.85 -35.33 15.51
N ARG A 6 58.59 -35.17 16.62
CA ARG A 6 58.26 -34.20 17.68
C ARG A 6 58.38 -32.75 17.20
N ASN A 7 59.39 -32.46 16.39
CA ASN A 7 59.59 -31.12 15.83
C ASN A 7 58.50 -30.78 14.80
N LEU A 8 58.05 -31.75 14.00
CA LEU A 8 56.97 -31.55 13.04
C LEU A 8 55.63 -31.25 13.74
N LEU A 9 55.32 -31.98 14.81
CA LEU A 9 54.11 -31.75 15.61
C LEU A 9 54.06 -30.33 16.21
N LEU A 10 55.20 -29.86 16.74
CA LEU A 10 55.30 -28.51 17.30
C LEU A 10 55.12 -27.41 16.25
N VAL A 11 55.64 -27.60 15.04
CA VAL A 11 55.47 -26.64 13.93
C VAL A 11 54.02 -26.58 13.45
N VAL A 12 53.35 -27.73 13.33
CA VAL A 12 51.93 -27.78 12.93
C VAL A 12 51.04 -27.13 14.00
N ALA A 13 51.31 -27.38 15.28
CA ALA A 13 50.57 -26.75 16.37
C ALA A 13 50.75 -25.22 16.39
N ALA A 14 51.96 -24.72 16.12
CA ALA A 14 52.23 -23.29 16.03
C ALA A 14 51.54 -22.62 14.83
N LEU A 15 51.51 -23.29 13.66
CA LEU A 15 50.78 -22.82 12.49
C LEU A 15 49.27 -22.76 12.73
N MET A 16 48.69 -23.78 13.36
CA MET A 16 47.25 -23.82 13.69
C MET A 16 46.87 -22.70 14.66
N LEU A 17 47.73 -22.40 15.64
CA LEU A 17 47.51 -21.30 16.58
C LEU A 17 47.62 -19.93 15.89
N MET A 18 48.56 -19.77 14.96
CA MET A 18 48.70 -18.54 14.16
C MET A 18 47.48 -18.28 13.27
N VAL A 19 46.92 -19.32 12.63
CA VAL A 19 45.70 -19.21 11.82
C VAL A 19 44.49 -18.86 12.68
N ALA A 20 44.37 -19.45 13.88
CA ALA A 20 43.31 -19.09 14.81
C ALA A 20 43.38 -17.60 15.21
N VAL A 21 44.57 -17.09 15.54
CA VAL A 21 44.77 -15.66 15.89
C VAL A 21 44.44 -14.73 14.71
N LEU A 22 44.76 -15.13 13.48
CA LEU A 22 44.37 -14.39 12.26
C LEU A 22 42.85 -14.36 12.04
N LEU A 23 42.13 -15.44 12.38
CA LEU A 23 40.67 -15.47 12.27
C LEU A 23 39.98 -14.62 13.34
N LEU A 24 40.50 -14.56 14.56
CA LEU A 24 39.94 -13.73 15.64
C LEU A 24 40.19 -12.22 15.46
N THR A 25 41.28 -11.82 14.79
CA THR A 25 41.60 -10.41 14.53
C THR A 25 40.75 -9.80 13.41
N ASN A 26 40.10 -10.62 12.59
CA ASN A 26 39.27 -10.18 11.46
C ASN A 26 37.81 -9.87 11.80
N HIS A 27 37.40 -9.79 13.08
CA HIS A 27 36.01 -9.48 13.42
C HIS A 27 35.71 -7.99 13.69
N GLN A 28 36.70 -7.08 13.78
CA GLN A 28 36.41 -5.66 14.07
C GLN A 28 37.33 -4.67 13.34
N ALA A 29 37.44 -4.80 12.01
CA ALA A 29 38.17 -3.82 11.20
C ALA A 29 37.51 -3.60 9.83
N TYR A 30 36.25 -3.14 9.84
CA TYR A 30 35.71 -2.31 8.76
C TYR A 30 34.81 -1.24 9.38
N SER A 31 35.43 -0.13 9.81
CA SER A 31 34.76 1.15 9.89
C SER A 31 35.66 2.20 9.21
N SER A 32 35.14 2.86 8.19
CA SER A 32 35.37 4.28 7.85
C SER A 32 34.77 4.60 6.48
N GLU A 33 33.69 5.39 6.53
CA GLU A 33 33.52 6.70 5.90
C GLU A 33 34.19 7.04 4.54
N ILE A 34 33.52 7.94 3.80
CA ILE A 34 33.91 8.75 2.62
C ILE A 34 33.33 8.22 1.29
N ILE A 35 32.27 8.88 0.78
CA ILE A 35 32.26 9.78 -0.40
C ILE A 35 30.80 10.07 -0.81
N SER A 36 30.41 11.33 -0.65
CA SER A 36 29.32 11.97 -1.38
C SER A 36 29.56 11.88 -2.90
N ASP A 37 28.47 11.67 -3.64
CA ASP A 37 28.29 11.91 -5.08
C ASP A 37 28.29 10.67 -6.01
N LYS A 38 27.24 10.66 -6.86
CA LYS A 38 26.95 9.82 -8.04
C LYS A 38 26.49 8.36 -7.87
N LEU A 39 25.16 8.21 -7.90
CA LEU A 39 24.40 7.40 -8.87
C LEU A 39 25.00 6.04 -9.29
N HIS A 40 24.58 4.94 -8.64
CA HIS A 40 24.01 3.76 -9.30
C HIS A 40 23.47 2.70 -8.32
N THR A 41 22.21 2.32 -8.60
CA THR A 41 21.60 0.99 -8.58
C THR A 41 22.17 -0.12 -7.66
N SER A 42 21.24 -0.69 -6.91
CA SER A 42 21.20 -2.09 -6.45
C SER A 42 22.12 -2.48 -5.29
N THR A 43 21.63 -2.26 -4.06
CA THR A 43 21.70 -3.27 -3.00
C THR A 43 20.45 -3.14 -2.13
N VAL A 44 19.50 -4.05 -2.36
CA VAL A 44 18.43 -4.38 -1.43
C VAL A 44 19.10 -5.00 -0.22
N ARG A 45 19.37 -4.19 0.82
CA ARG A 45 19.56 -4.57 2.23
C ARG A 45 20.01 -3.32 2.99
N ASP A 46 19.02 -2.60 3.47
CA ASP A 46 18.97 -1.89 4.76
C ASP A 46 17.68 -1.08 4.78
N ILE A 47 16.56 -1.80 4.80
CA ILE A 47 15.36 -1.23 5.43
C ILE A 47 15.71 -1.25 6.92
N SER A 48 16.37 -0.20 7.38
CA SER A 48 16.37 0.14 8.80
C SER A 48 14.90 0.38 9.14
N LEU A 49 14.22 -0.70 9.53
CA LEU A 49 13.03 -0.63 10.38
C LEU A 49 13.52 -0.04 11.69
N ASN A 50 13.77 1.26 11.71
CA ASN A 50 13.57 1.99 12.94
C ASN A 50 12.07 1.82 13.19
N PRO A 51 11.62 1.12 14.25
CA PRO A 51 10.26 1.26 14.71
C PRO A 51 10.20 2.70 15.22
N LYS A 52 10.03 3.66 14.29
CA LYS A 52 9.47 4.95 14.61
C LYS A 52 8.15 4.56 15.22
N THR A 53 8.12 4.58 16.55
CA THR A 53 6.92 4.77 17.36
C THR A 53 5.92 5.48 16.49
N SER A 54 4.86 4.78 16.10
CA SER A 54 3.81 5.25 15.22
C SER A 54 3.24 6.52 15.81
N GLN A 55 3.93 7.63 15.56
CA GLN A 55 3.46 8.95 15.92
C GLN A 55 2.15 9.06 15.18
N ILE A 56 1.11 9.40 15.93
CA ILE A 56 -0.20 9.63 15.36
C ILE A 56 -0.04 10.87 14.49
N ILE A 57 0.26 10.65 13.21
CA ILE A 57 0.26 11.67 12.20
C ILE A 57 -1.22 11.87 11.87
N SER A 58 -1.72 13.08 12.10
CA SER A 58 -3.03 13.49 11.59
C SER A 58 -2.78 14.30 10.32
N VAL A 59 -3.67 14.22 9.34
CA VAL A 59 -3.56 15.02 8.10
C VAL A 59 -3.50 16.52 8.41
N THR A 60 -4.11 16.95 9.52
CA THR A 60 -4.07 18.36 9.99
C THR A 60 -2.69 18.81 10.48
N ALA A 61 -1.77 17.88 10.74
CA ALA A 61 -0.41 18.18 11.15
C ALA A 61 0.52 18.49 9.96
N ILE A 62 0.06 18.28 8.72
CA ILE A 62 0.84 18.53 7.51
C ILE A 62 0.70 20.02 7.14
N PRO A 63 1.78 20.84 7.19
CA PRO A 63 1.68 22.29 7.07
C PRO A 63 1.22 22.80 5.69
N ASP A 64 1.48 22.04 4.64
CA ASP A 64 1.23 22.44 3.25
C ASP A 64 -0.03 21.79 2.65
N VAL A 65 -0.90 21.23 3.49
CA VAL A 65 -2.16 20.59 3.09
C VAL A 65 -3.32 21.24 3.84
N SER A 66 -4.15 21.96 3.10
CA SER A 66 -5.38 22.59 3.59
C SER A 66 -6.57 21.63 3.47
N PRO A 67 -7.60 21.74 4.34
CA PRO A 67 -8.88 21.03 4.18
C PRO A 67 -9.56 21.23 2.81
N ASP A 68 -9.28 22.36 2.15
CA ASP A 68 -9.85 22.69 0.82
C ASP A 68 -9.05 22.08 -0.34
N ASP A 69 -7.90 21.45 -0.08
CA ASP A 69 -7.06 20.86 -1.13
C ASP A 69 -7.65 19.55 -1.66
N TYR A 70 -7.53 19.36 -2.98
CA TYR A 70 -7.95 18.14 -3.67
C TYR A 70 -7.38 16.85 -3.05
N PHE A 71 -6.17 16.92 -2.48
CA PHE A 71 -5.48 15.76 -1.89
C PHE A 71 -5.93 15.45 -0.47
N TYR A 72 -6.62 16.37 0.22
CA TYR A 72 -6.91 16.27 1.66
C TYR A 72 -7.65 14.98 2.02
N GLU A 73 -8.76 14.68 1.33
CA GLU A 73 -9.56 13.50 1.60
C GLU A 73 -8.81 12.18 1.32
N ALA A 74 -7.96 12.16 0.29
CA ALA A 74 -7.16 10.98 -0.03
C ALA A 74 -6.09 10.74 1.04
N LEU A 75 -5.39 11.80 1.45
CA LEU A 75 -4.36 11.74 2.49
C LEU A 75 -4.97 11.37 3.83
N ARG A 76 -6.13 11.94 4.16
CA ARG A 76 -6.87 11.60 5.37
C ARG A 76 -7.14 10.10 5.46
N LYS A 77 -7.65 9.48 4.39
CA LYS A 77 -7.91 8.03 4.37
C LYS A 77 -6.63 7.21 4.55
N ILE A 78 -5.54 7.61 3.91
CA ILE A 78 -4.26 6.88 3.98
C ILE A 78 -3.63 7.01 5.37
N ILE A 79 -3.52 8.22 5.88
CA ILE A 79 -2.85 8.53 7.15
C ILE A 79 -3.70 8.05 8.33
N GLU A 80 -5.01 8.29 8.34
CA GLU A 80 -5.85 7.93 9.48
C GLU A 80 -6.08 6.42 9.58
N ASN A 81 -6.31 5.72 8.47
CA ASN A 81 -6.65 4.29 8.49
C ASN A 81 -5.42 3.39 8.39
N TYR A 82 -4.48 3.73 7.51
CA TYR A 82 -3.32 2.89 7.23
C TYR A 82 -2.04 3.37 7.90
N LYS A 83 -2.07 4.51 8.61
CA LYS A 83 -0.92 5.06 9.36
C LYS A 83 0.35 5.19 8.51
N VAL A 84 0.21 5.38 7.20
CA VAL A 84 1.34 5.55 6.28
C VAL A 84 1.76 7.00 6.28
N ASP A 85 3.04 7.25 6.57
CA ASP A 85 3.63 8.56 6.42
C ASP A 85 3.97 8.81 4.94
N VAL A 86 3.31 9.81 4.37
CA VAL A 86 3.49 10.24 2.98
C VAL A 86 4.25 11.56 2.87
N THR A 87 4.68 12.12 4.00
CA THR A 87 5.42 13.39 4.03
C THR A 87 6.87 13.20 3.63
N LEU A 88 7.46 14.27 3.10
CA LEU A 88 8.89 14.36 2.83
C LEU A 88 9.68 14.59 4.15
N PRO A 89 11.02 14.50 4.14
CA PRO A 89 11.82 14.70 5.34
C PRO A 89 11.65 16.06 6.04
N ASP A 90 11.12 17.06 5.33
CA ASP A 90 10.77 18.39 5.87
C ASP A 90 9.36 18.45 6.47
N GLY A 91 8.61 17.35 6.48
CA GLY A 91 7.26 17.24 7.04
C GLY A 91 6.13 17.71 6.12
N ASN A 92 6.45 18.10 4.88
CA ASN A 92 5.49 18.57 3.89
C ASN A 92 5.09 17.46 2.92
N PHE A 93 3.87 17.47 2.39
CA PHE A 93 3.40 16.50 1.38
C PHE A 93 3.80 16.89 -0.05
N ARG A 94 3.74 18.18 -0.37
CA ARG A 94 4.06 18.79 -1.66
C ARG A 94 3.27 18.20 -2.83
N GLY A 95 1.94 18.23 -2.74
CA GLY A 95 1.03 17.63 -3.74
C GLY A 95 1.18 18.15 -5.18
N ASN A 96 1.72 19.36 -5.37
CA ASN A 96 2.02 19.91 -6.71
C ASN A 96 3.38 19.48 -7.28
N GLN A 97 4.15 18.66 -6.56
CA GLN A 97 5.42 18.11 -7.03
C GLN A 97 5.26 16.66 -7.46
N PHE A 98 6.00 16.25 -8.49
CA PHE A 98 6.04 14.85 -8.90
C PHE A 98 6.77 14.01 -7.86
N ALA A 99 6.15 12.90 -7.45
CA ALA A 99 6.82 11.89 -6.66
C ALA A 99 7.89 11.18 -7.50
N THR A 100 9.06 10.95 -6.91
CA THR A 100 10.07 10.07 -7.49
C THR A 100 9.65 8.61 -7.34
N ARG A 101 10.14 7.75 -8.22
CA ARG A 101 9.89 6.29 -8.12
C ARG A 101 10.32 5.72 -6.77
N GLY A 102 11.39 6.25 -6.17
CA GLY A 102 11.88 5.83 -4.86
C GLY A 102 10.92 6.17 -3.73
N GLN A 103 10.36 7.39 -3.74
CA GLN A 103 9.36 7.81 -2.75
C GLN A 103 8.09 6.97 -2.84
N PHE A 104 7.63 6.68 -4.05
CA PHE A 104 6.47 5.80 -4.23
C PHE A 104 6.71 4.39 -3.65
N ILE A 105 7.89 3.81 -3.88
CA ILE A 105 8.25 2.50 -3.32
C ILE A 105 8.31 2.54 -1.80
N GLN A 106 8.81 3.64 -1.21
CA GLN A 106 8.81 3.83 0.24
C GLN A 106 7.39 3.83 0.79
N TRP A 107 6.52 4.70 0.28
CA TRP A 107 5.13 4.78 0.74
C TRP A 107 4.38 3.45 0.55
N LEU A 108 4.64 2.76 -0.56
CA LEU A 108 4.04 1.45 -0.82
C LEU A 108 4.54 0.38 0.16
N ARG A 109 5.84 0.31 0.41
CA ARG A 109 6.41 -0.63 1.39
C ARG A 109 5.84 -0.36 2.77
N ASP A 110 5.88 0.89 3.21
CA ASP A 110 5.45 1.27 4.56
C ASP A 110 3.94 0.97 4.77
N GLY A 111 3.11 1.17 3.72
CA GLY A 111 1.71 0.76 3.73
C GLY A 111 1.47 -0.75 3.76
N LEU A 112 2.27 -1.53 3.03
CA LEU A 112 2.19 -2.98 3.05
C LEU A 112 2.65 -3.55 4.40
N ASP A 113 3.74 -3.03 4.97
CA ASP A 113 4.25 -3.45 6.29
C ASP A 113 3.21 -3.19 7.38
N ARG A 114 2.52 -2.05 7.33
CA ARG A 114 1.47 -1.72 8.30
C ARG A 114 0.21 -2.58 8.16
N SER A 115 -0.15 -2.98 6.94
CA SER A 115 -1.26 -3.93 6.71
C SER A 115 -0.97 -5.31 7.30
N LEU A 116 0.31 -5.70 7.35
CA LEU A 116 0.78 -6.97 7.90
C LEU A 116 0.98 -6.89 9.42
N GLU A 117 1.34 -5.74 9.98
CA GLU A 117 1.49 -5.54 11.43
C GLU A 117 0.16 -5.63 12.18
N VAL A 118 -0.95 -5.15 11.58
CA VAL A 118 -2.31 -5.32 12.13
C VAL A 118 -2.66 -6.81 12.32
N ILE A 119 -1.94 -7.73 11.67
CA ILE A 119 -2.12 -9.17 11.75
C ILE A 119 -1.18 -9.81 12.80
N ALA A 120 -0.10 -9.13 13.21
CA ALA A 120 1.01 -9.76 13.95
C ALA A 120 1.15 -9.31 15.43
N SER A 121 0.51 -8.24 15.88
CA SER A 121 0.80 -7.66 17.19
C SER A 121 -0.42 -7.50 18.10
N VAL A 122 -0.87 -8.62 18.69
CA VAL A 122 -1.39 -8.61 20.06
C VAL A 122 -0.92 -9.92 20.73
N ASP A 123 0.05 -9.79 21.63
CA ASP A 123 0.39 -10.77 22.69
C ASP A 123 0.76 -12.21 22.33
N GLY A 124 1.39 -12.46 21.17
CA GLY A 124 2.05 -13.76 20.90
C GLY A 124 1.11 -14.97 20.75
N GLU A 125 -0.19 -14.76 20.88
CA GLU A 125 -1.26 -15.67 20.49
C GLU A 125 -1.92 -15.08 19.22
N PRO A 126 -2.14 -15.88 18.16
CA PRO A 126 -2.73 -15.38 16.92
C PRO A 126 -4.18 -14.95 17.18
N ILE A 127 -4.39 -13.65 17.37
CA ILE A 127 -5.71 -13.07 17.60
C ILE A 127 -6.53 -13.15 16.31
N LEU A 128 -7.47 -14.10 16.27
CA LEU A 128 -8.87 -13.99 15.80
C LEU A 128 -9.16 -13.15 14.53
N LEU A 129 -8.24 -13.07 13.56
CA LEU A 129 -8.54 -12.47 12.26
C LEU A 129 -8.86 -13.53 11.21
N VAL A 130 -8.32 -14.75 11.33
CA VAL A 130 -8.47 -15.79 10.31
C VAL A 130 -9.92 -16.30 10.23
N ASP A 131 -10.59 -16.44 11.36
CA ASP A 131 -11.97 -16.97 11.38
C ASP A 131 -13.01 -15.94 10.89
N ASN A 132 -12.72 -14.64 11.04
CA ASN A 132 -13.65 -13.57 10.69
C ASN A 132 -13.45 -13.04 9.26
N LEU A 133 -12.31 -13.33 8.63
CA LEU A 133 -12.04 -12.89 7.27
C LEU A 133 -12.98 -13.57 6.25
N GLU A 134 -13.32 -14.83 6.47
CA GLU A 134 -14.29 -15.55 5.62
C GLU A 134 -15.71 -15.01 5.80
N GLU A 135 -16.11 -14.72 7.04
CA GLU A 135 -17.43 -14.14 7.32
C GLU A 135 -17.56 -12.68 6.82
N ILE A 136 -16.51 -11.86 7.01
CA ILE A 136 -16.47 -10.49 6.51
C ILE A 136 -16.45 -10.45 4.97
N THR A 137 -15.69 -11.35 4.33
CA THR A 137 -15.68 -11.42 2.86
C THR A 137 -16.98 -11.96 2.30
N ALA A 138 -17.61 -12.94 2.95
CA ALA A 138 -18.94 -13.42 2.57
C ALA A 138 -20.00 -12.32 2.70
N ALA A 139 -20.03 -11.59 3.82
CA ALA A 139 -20.94 -10.47 4.03
C ALA A 139 -20.73 -9.35 3.00
N MET A 140 -19.48 -8.99 2.69
CA MET A 140 -19.17 -8.00 1.65
C MET A 140 -19.59 -8.47 0.24
N VAL A 141 -19.48 -9.76 -0.06
CA VAL A 141 -19.90 -10.30 -1.37
C VAL A 141 -21.42 -10.32 -1.48
N GLU A 142 -22.13 -10.66 -0.39
CA GLU A 142 -23.60 -10.68 -0.35
C GLU A 142 -24.19 -9.26 -0.52
N ASP A 143 -23.66 -8.26 0.18
CA ASP A 143 -24.09 -6.87 0.05
C ASP A 143 -23.85 -6.32 -1.37
N ASN A 144 -22.69 -6.62 -1.96
CA ASN A 144 -22.38 -6.20 -3.33
C ASN A 144 -23.29 -6.89 -4.37
N LEU A 145 -23.66 -8.15 -4.14
CA LEU A 145 -24.58 -8.87 -5.01
C LEU A 145 -26.01 -8.34 -4.89
N ALA A 146 -26.47 -8.06 -3.67
CA ALA A 146 -27.79 -7.48 -3.41
C ALA A 146 -27.95 -6.10 -4.04
N LEU A 147 -26.91 -5.25 -3.96
CA LEU A 147 -26.85 -3.97 -4.65
C LEU A 147 -26.87 -4.13 -6.18
N GLY A 148 -26.19 -5.14 -6.72
CA GLY A 148 -26.21 -5.43 -8.16
C GLY A 148 -27.60 -5.81 -8.66
N LEU A 149 -28.31 -6.67 -7.91
CA LEU A 149 -29.67 -7.10 -8.24
C LEU A 149 -30.68 -5.95 -8.16
N SER A 150 -30.58 -5.09 -7.14
CA SER A 150 -31.49 -3.94 -7.01
C SER A 150 -31.30 -2.94 -8.15
N PHE A 151 -30.05 -2.71 -8.56
CA PHE A 151 -29.74 -1.83 -9.70
C PHE A 151 -30.31 -2.38 -11.02
N GLU A 152 -30.22 -3.70 -11.24
CA GLU A 152 -30.79 -4.33 -12.42
C GLU A 152 -32.33 -4.25 -12.44
N GLU A 153 -32.98 -4.40 -11.28
CA GLU A 153 -34.42 -4.22 -11.13
C GLU A 153 -34.84 -2.77 -11.45
N GLU A 154 -34.15 -1.78 -10.89
CA GLU A 154 -34.41 -0.36 -11.17
C GLU A 154 -34.24 -0.03 -12.65
N LEU A 155 -33.19 -0.55 -13.30
CA LEU A 155 -32.98 -0.39 -14.74
C LEU A 155 -34.11 -1.04 -15.56
N SER A 156 -34.61 -2.20 -15.13
CA SER A 156 -35.76 -2.86 -15.78
C SER A 156 -37.02 -2.00 -15.69
N GLN A 157 -37.31 -1.44 -14.52
CA GLN A 157 -38.45 -0.55 -14.32
C GLN A 157 -38.33 0.73 -15.16
N ILE A 158 -37.13 1.32 -15.23
CA ILE A 158 -36.85 2.49 -16.08
C ILE A 158 -37.09 2.16 -17.57
N LYS A 159 -36.63 1.00 -18.04
CA LYS A 159 -36.86 0.55 -19.43
C LYS A 159 -38.35 0.43 -19.77
N VAL A 160 -39.15 -0.14 -18.87
CA VAL A 160 -40.60 -0.25 -19.07
C VAL A 160 -41.25 1.12 -19.14
N ARG A 161 -40.94 2.02 -18.19
CA ARG A 161 -41.49 3.38 -18.18
C ARG A 161 -41.09 4.19 -19.42
N LEU A 162 -39.88 3.99 -19.94
CA LEU A 162 -39.44 4.60 -21.18
C LEU A 162 -40.29 4.11 -22.36
N GLY A 163 -40.52 2.80 -22.50
CA GLY A 163 -41.37 2.26 -23.56
C GLY A 163 -42.82 2.76 -23.51
N GLU A 164 -43.38 2.93 -22.31
CA GLU A 164 -44.71 3.53 -22.15
C GLU A 164 -44.74 4.99 -22.58
N LEU A 165 -43.72 5.78 -22.21
CA LEU A 165 -43.62 7.19 -22.59
C LEU A 165 -43.42 7.34 -24.11
N GLU A 166 -42.61 6.48 -24.73
CA GLU A 166 -42.41 6.43 -26.18
C GLU A 166 -43.73 6.12 -26.90
N SER A 167 -44.50 5.13 -26.42
CA SER A 167 -45.82 4.78 -26.97
C SER A 167 -46.82 5.95 -26.84
N LYS A 168 -46.88 6.61 -25.66
CA LYS A 168 -47.72 7.80 -25.45
C LYS A 168 -47.32 8.95 -26.37
N ALA A 169 -46.02 9.17 -26.59
CA ALA A 169 -45.53 10.20 -27.50
C ALA A 169 -45.94 9.91 -28.96
N ILE A 170 -45.83 8.66 -29.41
CA ILE A 170 -46.27 8.24 -30.75
C ILE A 170 -47.78 8.44 -30.91
N SER A 171 -48.58 8.04 -29.92
CA SER A 171 -50.04 8.22 -29.94
C SER A 171 -50.44 9.68 -30.03
N ASN A 172 -49.85 10.55 -29.19
CA ASN A 172 -50.09 12.00 -29.24
C ASN A 172 -49.69 12.62 -30.58
N LYS A 173 -48.57 12.19 -31.18
CA LYS A 173 -48.15 12.64 -32.51
C LYS A 173 -49.15 12.24 -33.59
N ARG A 174 -49.75 11.04 -33.50
CA ARG A 174 -50.81 10.59 -34.42
C ARG A 174 -52.11 11.38 -34.23
N LEU A 175 -52.52 11.63 -32.99
CA LEU A 175 -53.72 12.42 -32.67
C LEU A 175 -53.62 13.85 -33.19
N THR A 176 -52.47 14.49 -33.03
CA THR A 176 -52.21 15.85 -33.55
C THR A 176 -52.13 15.90 -35.09
N ALA A 177 -51.65 14.84 -35.74
CA ALA A 177 -51.69 14.74 -37.20
C ALA A 177 -53.13 14.58 -37.72
N ASN A 178 -53.93 13.74 -37.07
CA ASN A 178 -55.31 13.45 -37.48
C ASN A 178 -56.24 14.65 -37.26
N SER A 179 -56.03 15.43 -36.19
CA SER A 179 -56.81 16.65 -35.95
C SER A 179 -56.51 17.74 -36.98
N LYS A 180 -55.26 17.89 -37.43
CA LYS A 180 -54.89 18.83 -38.50
C LYS A 180 -55.55 18.50 -39.84
N PHE A 181 -55.64 17.22 -40.19
CA PHE A 181 -56.28 16.77 -41.43
C PHE A 181 -57.79 17.11 -41.46
N LYS A 182 -58.48 16.95 -40.34
CA LYS A 182 -59.92 17.24 -40.22
C LYS A 182 -60.28 18.73 -40.31
N ILE A 183 -59.30 19.64 -40.16
CA ILE A 183 -59.50 21.08 -40.28
C ILE A 183 -59.29 21.56 -41.73
N GLN A 184 -58.64 20.76 -42.58
CA GLN A 184 -58.31 21.11 -43.97
C GLN A 184 -59.30 20.57 -45.01
N ASN A 185 -60.21 19.68 -44.63
CA ASN A 185 -61.33 19.19 -45.43
C ASN A 185 -62.65 19.72 -44.88
#